data_AF-A0A6M1S7G0-F1
#
_entry.id   AF-A0A6M1S7G0-F1
#
_cell.length_a   1.000
_cell.length_b   1.000
_cell.length_c   1.000
_cell.angle_alpha   90.00
_cell.angle_beta   90.00
_cell.angle_gamma   90.00
#
_symmetry.space_group_name_H-M   'P 1'
#
loop_
_entity.id
_entity.type
_entity.pdbx_description
1 polymer ?
#
loop_
_entity_poly.entity_id
_entity_poly.type
_entity_poly.pdbx_seq_one_letter_code
_entity_poly.pdbx_strand_id
1 'polypeptide(L)'
;MRRHFMLAVATLCSFSVTPALAGNLSVTLENETEGMIVKFFATPANGKGQRQELLNKHGLGKGKSRKLTLVGGSDICEYRVRAVFEDSAEYENLSDKIDFCEVDTYTIED
;
A
#
# COMPACT_ATOMS: atom_id res chain seq x y z
N MET A 1 64.52 -14.70 25.37
CA MET A 1 63.52 -14.75 24.28
C MET A 1 62.13 -14.64 24.90
N ARG A 2 61.47 -13.48 24.79
CA ARG A 2 60.09 -13.24 25.28
C ARG A 2 59.19 -13.10 24.06
N ARG A 3 58.34 -14.11 23.79
CA ARG A 3 57.36 -14.07 22.70
C ARG A 3 56.09 -13.43 23.25
N HIS A 4 55.83 -12.19 22.84
CA HIS A 4 54.61 -11.47 23.17
C HIS A 4 53.45 -12.04 22.35
N PHE A 5 52.46 -12.59 23.05
CA PHE A 5 51.21 -13.10 22.48
C PHE A 5 50.29 -11.89 22.25
N MET A 6 50.13 -11.45 21.00
CA MET A 6 49.17 -10.39 20.65
C MET A 6 47.79 -11.02 20.43
N LEU A 7 46.88 -10.83 21.39
CA LEU A 7 45.45 -11.04 21.20
C LEU A 7 44.87 -9.78 20.54
N ALA A 8 44.40 -9.88 19.30
CA ALA A 8 43.62 -8.82 18.66
C ALA A 8 42.13 -9.09 18.89
N VAL A 9 41.48 -8.20 19.65
CA VAL A 9 40.04 -8.21 19.94
C VAL A 9 39.30 -7.72 18.69
N ALA A 10 38.50 -8.60 18.07
CA ALA A 10 37.61 -8.24 16.98
C ALA A 10 36.29 -7.69 17.54
N THR A 11 36.15 -6.37 17.54
CA THR A 11 34.92 -5.68 17.96
C THR A 11 33.86 -5.83 16.86
N LEU A 12 32.92 -6.76 17.03
CA LEU A 12 31.75 -6.87 16.16
C LEU A 12 30.79 -5.71 16.47
N CYS A 13 30.69 -4.73 15.57
CA CYS A 13 29.61 -3.74 15.57
C CYS A 13 28.31 -4.42 15.12
N SER A 14 27.46 -4.79 16.07
CA SER A 14 26.09 -5.23 15.80
C SER A 14 25.23 -4.02 15.43
N PHE A 15 25.05 -3.75 14.14
CA PHE A 15 24.02 -2.82 13.67
C PHE A 15 22.65 -3.47 13.84
N SER A 16 21.90 -3.08 14.87
CA SER A 16 20.49 -3.42 15.01
C SER A 16 19.67 -2.62 14.01
N VAL A 17 19.30 -3.24 12.89
CA VAL A 17 18.30 -2.68 11.97
C VAL A 17 16.94 -2.84 12.64
N THR A 18 16.40 -1.75 13.20
CA THR A 18 15.00 -1.73 13.64
C THR A 18 14.10 -1.63 12.40
N PRO A 19 13.10 -2.52 12.24
CA PRO A 19 12.12 -2.37 11.17
C PRO A 19 11.32 -1.09 11.44
N ALA A 20 11.28 -0.18 10.47
CA ALA A 20 10.34 0.93 10.49
C ALA A 20 8.93 0.34 10.39
N LEU A 21 8.16 0.45 11.47
CA LEU A 21 6.74 0.11 11.46
C LEU A 21 6.00 1.27 10.84
N ALA A 22 5.82 1.21 9.52
CA ALA A 22 4.95 2.14 8.81
C ALA A 22 3.53 2.03 9.37
N GLY A 23 2.96 3.16 9.78
CA GLY A 23 1.57 3.28 10.21
C GLY A 23 0.57 3.02 9.09
N ASN A 24 -0.70 2.85 9.47
CA ASN A 24 -1.78 2.62 8.53
C ASN A 24 -2.37 3.95 8.03
N LEU A 25 -2.80 3.96 6.76
CA LEU A 25 -3.49 5.08 6.14
C LEU A 25 -4.95 4.69 5.88
N SER A 26 -5.89 5.60 6.12
CA SER A 26 -7.33 5.36 5.89
C SER A 26 -7.82 6.25 4.77
N VAL A 27 -8.46 5.67 3.76
CA VAL A 27 -9.06 6.39 2.63
C VAL A 27 -10.50 5.91 2.42
N THR A 28 -11.40 6.78 1.99
CA THR A 28 -12.75 6.40 1.57
C THR A 28 -12.75 6.12 0.07
N LEU A 29 -13.09 4.90 -0.34
CA LEU A 29 -13.39 4.59 -1.74
C LEU A 29 -14.88 4.83 -1.98
N GLU A 30 -15.22 5.56 -3.04
CA GLU A 30 -16.58 5.79 -3.51
C GLU A 30 -16.75 5.27 -4.93
N ASN A 31 -17.83 4.54 -5.18
CA ASN A 31 -18.18 4.01 -6.49
C ASN A 31 -19.39 4.77 -7.05
N GLU A 32 -19.14 5.70 -7.96
CA GLU A 32 -20.20 6.43 -8.69
C GLU A 32 -20.51 5.82 -10.06
N THR A 33 -19.79 4.78 -10.47
CA THR A 33 -20.07 4.06 -11.72
C THR A 33 -21.34 3.20 -11.64
N GLU A 34 -21.84 2.76 -12.79
CA GLU A 34 -22.97 1.82 -12.86
C GLU A 34 -22.62 0.39 -12.36
N GLY A 35 -21.35 -0.02 -12.40
CA GLY A 35 -20.91 -1.38 -12.12
C GLY A 35 -20.59 -1.65 -10.64
N MET A 36 -20.63 -2.91 -10.23
CA MET A 36 -20.14 -3.33 -8.91
C MET A 36 -18.62 -3.57 -8.91
N ILE A 37 -17.88 -2.87 -8.05
CA ILE A 37 -16.45 -3.14 -7.84
C ILE A 37 -16.32 -4.40 -6.98
N VAL A 38 -15.74 -5.47 -7.52
CA VAL A 38 -15.52 -6.73 -6.80
C VAL A 38 -14.14 -6.83 -6.17
N LYS A 39 -13.14 -6.12 -6.71
CA LYS A 39 -11.79 -6.00 -6.13
C LYS A 39 -11.24 -4.60 -6.32
N PHE A 40 -10.51 -4.11 -5.33
CA PHE A 40 -9.79 -2.85 -5.43
C PHE A 40 -8.36 -3.04 -4.94
N PHE A 41 -7.39 -2.76 -5.81
CA PHE A 41 -5.98 -2.93 -5.52
C PHE A 41 -5.27 -1.59 -5.39
N ALA A 42 -4.36 -1.49 -4.42
CA ALA A 42 -3.43 -0.38 -4.29
C ALA A 42 -1.98 -0.90 -4.31
N THR A 43 -1.14 -0.33 -5.18
CA THR A 43 0.27 -0.71 -5.34
C THR A 43 1.16 0.52 -5.10
N PRO A 44 2.12 0.47 -4.17
CA PRO A 44 3.08 1.56 -3.97
C PRO A 44 3.75 1.99 -5.28
N ALA A 45 3.68 3.28 -5.60
CA ALA A 45 4.24 3.80 -6.86
C ALA A 45 5.78 3.83 -6.87
N ASN A 46 6.40 3.90 -5.70
CA ASN A 46 7.85 3.92 -5.50
C ASN A 46 8.54 2.55 -5.68
N GLY A 47 7.77 1.49 -5.99
CA GLY A 47 8.28 0.12 -6.15
C GLY A 47 8.70 -0.56 -4.86
N LYS A 48 8.52 0.09 -3.71
CA LYS A 48 8.80 -0.45 -2.37
C LYS A 48 7.48 -0.86 -1.73
N GLY A 49 7.29 -2.17 -1.54
CA GLY A 49 6.09 -2.72 -0.92
C GLY A 49 5.30 -3.62 -1.85
N GLN A 50 4.25 -4.23 -1.31
CA GLN A 50 3.41 -5.18 -2.04
C GLN A 50 2.08 -4.54 -2.43
N ARG A 51 1.50 -5.04 -3.53
CA ARG A 51 0.13 -4.73 -3.92
C ARG A 51 -0.83 -5.26 -2.85
N GLN A 52 -1.74 -4.40 -2.40
CA GLN A 52 -2.76 -4.71 -1.40
C GLN A 52 -4.13 -4.82 -2.07
N GLU A 53 -4.93 -5.80 -1.70
CA GLU A 53 -6.35 -5.89 -2.06
C GLU A 53 -7.16 -5.38 -0.86
N LEU A 54 -8.02 -4.40 -1.09
CA LEU A 54 -8.61 -3.60 -0.01
C LEU A 54 -10.08 -3.93 0.28
N LEU A 55 -10.80 -4.63 -0.61
CA LEU A 55 -12.21 -4.96 -0.42
C LEU A 55 -12.43 -6.29 0.32
N ASN A 56 -11.42 -7.14 0.45
CA ASN A 56 -11.44 -8.37 1.25
C ASN A 56 -12.66 -9.27 0.97
N LYS A 57 -12.97 -9.51 -0.31
CA LYS A 57 -14.14 -10.28 -0.80
C LYS A 57 -15.51 -9.63 -0.57
N HIS A 58 -15.55 -8.38 -0.11
CA HIS A 58 -16.78 -7.62 0.02
C HIS A 58 -16.81 -6.53 -1.06
N GLY A 59 -17.49 -6.77 -2.17
CA GLY A 59 -17.59 -5.77 -3.24
C GLY A 59 -18.26 -4.46 -2.80
N LEU A 60 -18.19 -3.46 -3.67
CA LEU A 60 -18.74 -2.12 -3.50
C LEU A 60 -19.67 -1.80 -4.68
N GLY A 61 -20.97 -1.82 -4.42
CA GLY A 61 -21.99 -1.52 -5.44
C GLY A 61 -22.06 -0.03 -5.80
N LYS A 62 -22.84 0.28 -6.84
CA LYS A 62 -23.14 1.64 -7.28
C LYS A 62 -23.62 2.56 -6.15
N GLY A 63 -23.09 3.78 -6.14
CA GLY A 63 -23.43 4.84 -5.18
C GLY A 63 -23.08 4.51 -3.74
N LYS A 64 -22.17 3.56 -3.52
CA LYS A 64 -21.70 3.16 -2.18
C LYS A 64 -20.29 3.63 -1.96
N SER A 65 -19.99 3.91 -0.70
CA SER A 65 -18.64 4.22 -0.23
C SER A 65 -18.21 3.30 0.90
N ARG A 66 -16.89 3.13 1.05
CA ARG A 66 -16.30 2.35 2.14
C ARG A 66 -14.94 2.93 2.54
N LYS A 67 -14.70 3.01 3.85
CA LYS A 67 -13.38 3.27 4.40
C LYS A 67 -12.48 2.03 4.24
N LEU A 68 -11.36 2.23 3.57
CA LEU A 68 -10.31 1.25 3.31
C LEU A 68 -9.08 1.62 4.13
N THR A 69 -8.30 0.60 4.51
CA THR A 69 -7.07 0.77 5.26
C THR A 69 -5.90 0.25 4.43
N LEU A 70 -4.94 1.13 4.11
CA LEU A 70 -3.67 0.74 3.54
C LEU A 70 -2.68 0.45 4.67
N VAL A 71 -2.21 -0.80 4.73
CA VAL A 71 -1.25 -1.24 5.74
C VAL A 71 0.14 -0.77 5.33
N GLY A 72 0.86 -0.14 6.27
CA GLY A 72 2.17 0.45 6.01
C GLY A 72 2.15 1.63 5.05
N GLY A 73 1.00 2.32 4.93
CA GLY A 73 0.81 3.46 4.05
C GLY A 73 1.20 4.82 4.62
N SER A 74 1.50 4.95 5.92
CA SER A 74 1.93 6.27 6.44
C SER A 74 3.29 6.72 5.90
N ASP A 75 4.13 5.77 5.46
CA ASP A 75 5.47 6.03 4.97
C ASP A 75 5.52 6.01 3.42
N ILE A 76 4.38 5.70 2.78
CA ILE A 76 4.20 5.60 1.33
C ILE A 76 2.91 6.34 0.98
N CYS A 77 3.00 7.53 0.40
CA CYS A 77 1.82 8.32 0.06
C CYS A 77 1.29 8.03 -1.36
N GLU A 78 2.20 7.79 -2.31
CA GLU A 78 1.85 7.59 -3.73
C GLU A 78 1.51 6.12 -4.05
N TYR A 79 0.32 5.88 -4.61
CA TYR A 79 -0.15 4.56 -5.05
C TYR A 79 -0.71 4.58 -6.46
N ARG A 80 -0.53 3.46 -7.16
CA ARG A 80 -1.32 3.12 -8.35
C ARG A 80 -2.48 2.23 -7.94
N VAL A 81 -3.67 2.52 -8.46
CA VAL A 81 -4.89 1.77 -8.13
C VAL A 81 -5.41 0.98 -9.32
N ARG A 82 -6.18 -0.07 -9.04
CA ARG A 82 -6.86 -0.88 -10.06
C ARG A 82 -8.17 -1.40 -9.50
N ALA A 83 -9.26 -1.16 -10.22
CA ALA A 83 -10.58 -1.69 -9.88
C ALA A 83 -10.94 -2.86 -10.82
N VAL A 84 -11.58 -3.87 -10.26
CA VAL A 84 -12.17 -4.97 -11.04
C VAL A 84 -13.66 -4.92 -10.82
N PHE A 85 -14.42 -4.81 -11.90
CA PHE A 85 -15.88 -4.81 -11.86
C PHE A 85 -16.45 -6.20 -12.16
N GLU A 86 -17.67 -6.48 -11.69
CA GLU A 86 -18.34 -7.78 -11.84
C GLU A 86 -18.48 -8.21 -13.31
N ASP A 87 -18.89 -7.29 -14.19
CA ASP A 87 -19.15 -7.56 -15.63
C ASP A 87 -17.98 -7.29 -16.55
N SER A 88 -16.86 -6.79 -16.02
CA SER A 88 -15.67 -6.46 -16.80
C SER A 88 -14.53 -7.39 -16.42
N ALA A 89 -13.66 -7.72 -17.38
CA ALA A 89 -12.41 -8.36 -17.03
C ALA A 89 -11.68 -7.51 -15.99
N GLU A 90 -11.44 -6.22 -16.25
CA GLU A 90 -10.81 -5.22 -15.36
C GLU A 90 -11.15 -3.79 -15.84
N TYR A 91 -11.40 -2.84 -14.92
CA TYR A 91 -11.40 -1.41 -15.24
C TYR A 91 -10.09 -0.83 -14.72
N GLU A 92 -9.15 -0.65 -15.64
CA GLU A 92 -7.85 -0.09 -15.31
C GLU A 92 -7.93 1.44 -15.30
N ASN A 93 -8.50 2.02 -14.23
CA ASN A 93 -8.14 3.38 -13.84
C ASN A 93 -6.78 3.32 -13.14
N LEU A 94 -5.73 3.09 -13.94
CA LEU A 94 -4.36 3.30 -13.53
C LEU A 94 -4.13 4.82 -13.54
N SER A 95 -4.74 5.54 -12.60
CA SER A 95 -4.31 6.91 -12.34
C SER A 95 -2.80 6.87 -12.13
N ASP A 96 -2.05 7.73 -12.84
CA ASP A 96 -0.60 7.60 -12.98
C ASP A 96 0.07 7.43 -11.61
N LYS A 97 -0.44 8.18 -10.61
CA LYS A 97 -0.27 7.99 -9.16
C LYS A 97 -1.35 8.78 -8.40
N ILE A 98 -1.82 8.27 -7.27
CA ILE A 98 -2.68 8.98 -6.30
C ILE A 98 -1.90 9.16 -5.01
N ASP A 99 -1.90 10.38 -4.46
CA ASP A 99 -1.35 10.66 -3.14
C ASP A 99 -2.44 10.50 -2.07
N PHE A 100 -2.46 9.35 -1.38
CA PHE A 100 -3.43 9.07 -0.32
C PHE A 100 -3.13 9.81 1.00
N CYS A 101 -2.00 10.49 1.13
CA CYS A 101 -1.73 11.35 2.28
C CYS A 101 -2.41 12.71 2.13
N GLU A 102 -2.71 13.13 0.89
CA GLU A 102 -3.41 14.37 0.59
C GLU A 102 -4.90 14.18 0.27
N VAL A 103 -5.35 12.95 -0.01
CA VAL A 103 -6.76 12.65 -0.31
C VAL A 103 -7.42 11.76 0.75
N ASP A 104 -8.53 12.24 1.29
CA ASP A 104 -9.37 11.48 2.22
C ASP A 104 -10.37 10.56 1.50
N THR A 105 -10.78 10.95 0.28
CA THR A 105 -11.77 10.24 -0.53
C THR A 105 -11.27 10.08 -1.95
N TYR A 106 -11.41 8.88 -2.49
CA TYR A 106 -11.13 8.53 -3.88
C TYR A 106 -12.41 8.02 -4.53
N THR A 107 -12.91 8.78 -5.49
CA THR A 107 -14.13 8.49 -6.23
C THR A 107 -13.79 7.89 -7.59
N ILE A 108 -14.48 6.82 -7.96
CA ILE A 108 -14.43 6.24 -9.31
C ILE A 108 -15.74 6.61 -10.01
N GLU A 109 -15.61 7.33 -11.12
CA GLU A 109 -16.69 7.82 -11.98
C GLU A 109 -16.53 7.23 -13.40
N ASP A 110 -17.60 7.27 -14.22
CA ASP A 110 -17.63 6.79 -15.61
C ASP A 110 -17.06 7.79 -16.63
#